data_AF-A0A7C5UPD7-F1
#
_entry.id   AF-A0A7C5UPD7-F1
#
_cell.length_a   1.000
_cell.length_b   1.000
_cell.length_c   1.000
_cell.angle_alpha   90.00
_cell.angle_beta   90.00
_cell.angle_gamma   90.00
#
_symmetry.space_group_name_H-M   'P 1'
#
loop_
_entity.id
_entity.type
_entity.pdbx_description
1 polymer ?
#
loop_
_entity_poly.entity_id
_entity_poly.type
_entity_poly.pdbx_seq_one_letter_code
_entity_poly.pdbx_strand_id
1 'polypeptide(L)'
;MTAILGISAFYHDSASCLIIDGEIISAVQEERWTRKKHDPEFPKNAIQSCLKIGGISPKNLDLVAFYDKPFIKFERLLNTYLTFAPKGLQSFVQGMPLWLKRKLWIKELILNELSGYKGKIIFPEHHYSHAASCFYPSPFEEAGFLTMDGVGEWTTTSFGIGQGRSLKIIGEIKFPHSLGLLYSAFTYFCGFRVNSGEYKLMGLAPYGEPRYVDLIKRELVDIKEDGSFRLNVNYFNYLVGLTMTNKKFARLFGGG
;
A
#
# COMPACT_ATOMS: atom_id res chain seq x y z
N MET A 1 29.88 -4.12 -8.81
CA MET A 1 28.59 -4.81 -8.79
C MET A 1 27.94 -4.53 -7.46
N THR A 2 26.79 -3.87 -7.48
CA THR A 2 25.93 -3.63 -6.33
C THR A 2 24.60 -4.32 -6.60
N ALA A 3 24.30 -5.38 -5.85
CA ALA A 3 23.09 -6.18 -5.96
C ALA A 3 22.12 -5.90 -4.80
N ILE A 4 20.91 -5.49 -5.14
CA ILE A 4 19.87 -5.07 -4.18
C ILE A 4 18.61 -5.91 -4.41
N LEU A 5 18.11 -6.54 -3.36
CA LEU A 5 16.86 -7.29 -3.39
C LEU A 5 15.74 -6.51 -2.69
N GLY A 6 14.69 -6.15 -3.43
CA GLY A 6 13.43 -5.62 -2.91
C GLY A 6 12.45 -6.75 -2.56
N ILE A 7 11.76 -6.60 -1.43
CA ILE A 7 10.75 -7.55 -0.94
C ILE A 7 9.47 -6.79 -0.55
N SER A 8 8.34 -7.28 -1.06
CA SER A 8 6.99 -6.91 -0.62
C SER A 8 6.23 -8.13 -0.11
N ALA A 9 5.61 -8.04 1.06
CA ALA A 9 4.90 -9.16 1.69
C ALA A 9 3.89 -8.74 2.78
N PHE A 10 3.07 -9.71 3.22
CA PHE A 10 2.16 -9.67 4.37
C PHE A 10 0.99 -8.68 4.29
N TYR A 11 0.52 -8.40 3.09
CA TYR A 11 -0.70 -7.63 2.89
C TYR A 11 -1.54 -8.19 1.74
N HIS A 12 -1.13 -7.90 0.51
CA HIS A 12 -1.56 -8.52 -0.73
C HIS A 12 -0.43 -8.32 -1.75
N ASP A 13 -0.45 -9.10 -2.83
CA ASP A 13 0.50 -8.98 -3.95
C ASP A 13 1.98 -9.06 -3.52
N SER A 14 2.31 -10.09 -2.72
CA SER A 14 3.70 -10.33 -2.36
C SER A 14 4.57 -10.49 -3.61
N ALA A 15 5.76 -9.88 -3.58
CA ALA A 15 6.61 -9.76 -4.74
C ALA A 15 8.08 -9.59 -4.36
N SER A 16 8.96 -9.82 -5.32
CA SER A 16 10.38 -9.52 -5.20
C SER A 16 10.93 -8.88 -6.47
N CYS A 17 11.92 -8.01 -6.30
CA CYS A 17 12.65 -7.37 -7.39
C CYS A 17 14.15 -7.44 -7.11
N LEU A 18 14.94 -7.73 -8.13
CA LEU A 18 16.40 -7.69 -8.09
C LEU A 18 16.90 -6.57 -9.00
N ILE A 19 17.71 -5.70 -8.41
CA ILE A 19 18.41 -4.62 -9.10
C ILE A 19 19.91 -4.90 -9.01
N ILE A 20 20.63 -4.80 -10.13
CA ILE A 20 22.09 -4.90 -10.18
C ILE A 20 22.64 -3.67 -10.89
N ASP A 21 23.53 -2.93 -10.23
CA ASP A 21 24.20 -1.74 -10.78
C ASP A 21 23.23 -0.69 -11.37
N GLY A 22 22.02 -0.58 -10.78
CA GLY A 22 20.98 0.36 -11.19
C GLY A 22 19.95 -0.21 -12.18
N GLU A 23 20.21 -1.38 -12.76
CA GLU A 23 19.32 -2.02 -13.73
C GLU A 23 18.36 -3.01 -13.07
N ILE A 24 17.09 -2.98 -13.47
CA ILE A 24 16.09 -3.95 -13.02
C ILE A 24 16.33 -5.27 -13.78
N ILE A 25 16.91 -6.24 -13.09
CA ILE A 25 17.22 -7.56 -13.66
C ILE A 25 15.97 -8.45 -13.69
N SER A 26 15.14 -8.35 -12.65
CA SER A 26 13.88 -9.10 -12.57
C SER A 26 12.94 -8.49 -11.55
N ALA A 27 11.63 -8.54 -11.81
CA ALA A 27 10.58 -8.22 -10.85
C ALA A 27 9.41 -9.19 -11.05
N VAL A 28 9.03 -9.93 -10.01
CA VAL A 28 8.01 -10.99 -10.11
C VAL A 28 7.11 -11.03 -8.87
N GLN A 29 5.84 -11.38 -9.09
CA GLN A 29 4.84 -11.58 -8.05
C GLN A 29 4.73 -13.05 -7.65
N GLU A 30 4.58 -13.32 -6.35
CA GLU A 30 4.50 -14.65 -5.76
C GLU A 30 3.29 -15.44 -6.28
N GLU A 31 2.15 -14.77 -6.49
CA GLU A 31 0.92 -15.40 -6.99
C GLU A 31 1.09 -16.11 -8.33
N ARG A 32 2.09 -15.72 -9.12
CA ARG A 32 2.35 -16.35 -10.41
C ARG A 32 2.79 -17.81 -10.21
N TRP A 33 3.55 -18.11 -9.16
CA TRP A 33 4.06 -19.46 -8.87
C TRP A 33 3.12 -20.21 -7.92
N THR A 34 2.57 -19.55 -6.89
CA THR A 34 1.68 -20.22 -5.93
C THR A 34 0.29 -20.46 -6.49
N ARG A 35 -0.09 -19.76 -7.56
CA ARG A 35 -1.42 -19.78 -8.18
C ARG A 35 -2.54 -19.33 -7.23
N LYS A 36 -2.17 -18.73 -6.09
CA LYS A 36 -3.07 -18.10 -5.14
C LYS A 36 -3.14 -16.63 -5.47
N LYS A 37 -4.28 -16.18 -5.99
CA LYS A 37 -4.48 -14.78 -6.35
C LYS A 37 -4.27 -13.88 -5.13
N HIS A 38 -3.48 -12.81 -5.30
CA HIS A 38 -3.10 -11.85 -4.27
C HIS A 38 -2.39 -12.49 -3.06
N ASP A 39 -1.55 -13.50 -3.30
CA ASP A 39 -0.84 -14.22 -2.24
C ASP A 39 -0.12 -13.23 -1.31
N PRO A 40 -0.48 -13.18 0.00
CA PRO A 40 0.11 -12.25 0.94
C PRO A 40 1.29 -12.85 1.71
N GLU A 41 1.62 -14.12 1.51
CA GLU A 41 2.68 -14.79 2.26
C GLU A 41 4.08 -14.29 1.85
N PHE A 42 5.12 -14.73 2.55
CA PHE A 42 6.48 -14.37 2.21
C PHE A 42 6.84 -14.84 0.79
N PRO A 43 7.40 -13.98 -0.09
CA PRO A 43 7.58 -14.27 -1.51
C PRO A 43 8.77 -15.19 -1.82
N LYS A 44 8.78 -16.41 -1.26
CA LYS A 44 9.91 -17.36 -1.40
C LYS A 44 10.20 -17.69 -2.85
N ASN A 45 9.14 -17.98 -3.61
CA ASN A 45 9.25 -18.42 -4.99
C ASN A 45 9.70 -17.27 -5.91
N ALA A 46 9.16 -16.06 -5.68
CA ALA A 46 9.57 -14.84 -6.36
C ALA A 46 11.04 -14.47 -6.06
N ILE A 47 11.47 -14.52 -4.80
CA ILE A 47 12.88 -14.28 -4.42
C ILE A 47 13.81 -15.27 -5.12
N GLN A 48 13.51 -16.56 -5.05
CA GLN A 48 14.32 -17.60 -5.69
C GLN A 48 14.41 -17.39 -7.21
N SER A 49 13.30 -17.00 -7.84
CA SER A 49 13.27 -16.67 -9.26
C SER A 49 14.16 -15.47 -9.59
N CYS A 50 14.07 -14.39 -8.80
CA CYS A 50 14.91 -13.21 -9.01
C CYS A 50 16.41 -13.53 -8.92
N LEU A 51 16.80 -14.24 -7.87
CA LEU A 51 18.20 -14.64 -7.66
C LEU A 51 18.70 -15.57 -8.77
N LYS A 52 17.85 -16.50 -9.22
CA LYS A 52 18.16 -17.40 -10.33
C LYS A 52 18.36 -16.64 -11.64
N ILE A 53 17.47 -15.70 -11.97
CA ILE A 53 17.58 -14.87 -13.19
C ILE A 53 18.84 -14.01 -13.16
N GLY A 54 19.14 -13.40 -12.01
CA GLY A 54 20.36 -12.60 -11.83
C GLY A 54 21.66 -13.40 -11.69
N GLY A 55 21.59 -14.73 -11.60
CA GLY A 55 22.77 -15.59 -11.45
C GLY A 55 23.55 -15.36 -10.16
N ILE A 56 22.91 -14.85 -9.10
CA ILE A 56 23.55 -14.53 -7.82
C ILE A 56 22.97 -15.37 -6.68
N SER A 57 23.79 -15.60 -5.64
CA SER A 57 23.31 -16.22 -4.40
C SER A 57 22.93 -15.15 -3.37
N PRO A 58 22.15 -15.48 -2.32
CA PRO A 58 21.87 -14.56 -1.23
C PRO A 58 23.12 -13.95 -0.57
N LYS A 59 24.26 -14.65 -0.60
CA LYS A 59 25.54 -14.16 -0.05
C LYS A 59 26.15 -13.01 -0.83
N ASN A 60 25.74 -12.86 -2.10
CA ASN A 60 26.24 -11.84 -3.02
C ASN A 60 25.38 -10.57 -3.04
N LEU A 61 24.30 -10.53 -2.25
CA LEU A 61 23.50 -9.34 -2.08
C LEU A 61 24.24 -8.35 -1.18
N ASP A 62 24.24 -7.07 -1.58
CA ASP A 62 24.79 -5.98 -0.78
C ASP A 62 23.73 -5.38 0.16
N LEU A 63 22.48 -5.38 -0.30
CA LEU A 63 21.35 -4.76 0.39
C LEU A 63 20.04 -5.51 0.15
N VAL A 64 19.20 -5.55 1.18
CA VAL A 64 17.81 -5.99 1.07
C VAL A 64 16.92 -4.85 1.55
N ALA A 65 15.86 -4.55 0.80
CA ALA A 65 14.89 -3.51 1.14
C ALA A 65 13.50 -4.13 1.32
N PHE A 66 12.83 -3.79 2.42
CA PHE A 66 11.43 -4.13 2.67
C PHE A 66 10.57 -2.87 2.59
N TYR A 67 9.53 -2.91 1.76
CA TYR A 67 8.80 -1.74 1.24
C TYR A 67 8.16 -0.77 2.24
N ASP A 68 7.92 -1.17 3.50
CA ASP A 68 7.31 -0.33 4.53
C ASP A 68 8.07 -0.40 5.87
N LYS A 69 7.78 0.57 6.77
CA LYS A 69 8.28 0.58 8.16
C LYS A 69 7.28 -0.10 9.10
N PRO A 70 7.53 -1.34 9.59
CA PRO A 70 6.53 -2.10 10.34
C PRO A 70 6.10 -1.43 11.65
N PHE A 71 7.03 -0.79 12.36
CA PHE A 71 6.76 -0.14 13.64
C PHE A 71 5.86 1.10 13.51
N ILE A 72 6.08 1.95 12.51
CA ILE A 72 5.25 3.15 12.29
C ILE A 72 3.84 2.73 11.88
N LYS A 73 3.72 1.71 11.03
CA LYS A 73 2.42 1.15 10.65
C LYS A 73 1.67 0.56 11.84
N PHE A 74 2.38 -0.13 12.73
CA PHE A 74 1.80 -0.64 13.98
C PHE A 74 1.34 0.49 14.91
N GLU A 75 2.16 1.53 15.06
CA GLU A 75 1.83 2.74 15.83
C GLU A 75 0.55 3.41 15.31
N ARG A 76 0.38 3.54 13.98
CA ARG A 76 -0.86 4.05 13.40
C ARG A 76 -2.07 3.23 13.81
N LEU A 77 -1.98 1.91 13.69
CA LEU A 77 -3.10 1.03 14.01
C LEU A 77 -3.48 1.19 15.49
N LEU A 78 -2.49 1.18 16.39
CA LEU A 78 -2.71 1.41 17.82
C LEU A 78 -3.39 2.76 18.09
N ASN A 79 -2.86 3.86 17.54
CA ASN A 79 -3.44 5.19 17.69
C ASN A 79 -4.86 5.27 17.13
N THR A 80 -5.15 4.61 16.01
CA THR A 80 -6.49 4.56 15.42
C THR A 80 -7.46 3.86 16.39
N TYR A 81 -7.07 2.69 16.91
CA TYR A 81 -7.92 1.94 17.83
C TYR A 81 -8.19 2.66 19.15
N LEU A 82 -7.19 3.38 19.69
CA LEU A 82 -7.34 4.20 20.89
C LEU A 82 -8.25 5.41 20.65
N THR A 83 -8.06 6.10 19.53
CA THR A 83 -8.86 7.29 19.15
C THR A 83 -10.35 6.98 19.07
N PHE A 84 -10.72 5.77 18.65
CA PHE A 84 -12.11 5.34 18.51
C PHE A 84 -12.55 4.31 19.56
N ALA A 85 -11.95 4.34 20.75
CA ALA A 85 -12.42 3.56 21.89
C ALA A 85 -13.90 3.91 22.23
N PRO A 86 -14.73 2.93 22.65
CA PRO A 86 -14.39 1.53 22.92
C PRO A 86 -14.46 0.60 21.69
N LYS A 87 -15.07 1.03 20.58
CA LYS A 87 -15.26 0.17 19.39
C LYS A 87 -13.95 -0.26 18.74
N GLY A 88 -12.93 0.60 18.76
CA GLY A 88 -11.59 0.29 18.25
C GLY A 88 -10.86 -0.82 19.04
N LEU A 89 -11.17 -1.02 20.32
CA LEU A 89 -10.48 -2.03 21.15
C LEU A 89 -10.79 -3.47 20.69
N GLN A 90 -12.01 -3.74 20.20
CA GLN A 90 -12.36 -5.07 19.72
C GLN A 90 -11.52 -5.46 18.49
N SER A 91 -11.39 -4.55 17.53
CA SER A 91 -10.56 -4.72 16.32
C SER A 91 -9.08 -4.86 16.66
N PHE A 92 -8.61 -4.14 17.67
CA PHE A 92 -7.25 -4.27 18.19
C PHE A 92 -6.93 -5.67 18.73
N VAL A 93 -7.79 -6.21 19.60
CA VAL A 93 -7.59 -7.55 20.20
C VAL A 93 -7.52 -8.63 19.13
N GLN A 94 -8.32 -8.52 18.07
CA GLN A 94 -8.31 -9.48 16.97
C GLN A 94 -7.07 -9.36 16.07
N GLY A 95 -6.59 -8.14 15.81
CA GLY A 95 -5.43 -7.90 14.94
C GLY A 95 -4.07 -8.10 15.61
N MET A 96 -4.00 -7.90 16.94
CA MET A 96 -2.75 -7.88 17.71
C MET A 96 -1.89 -9.15 17.58
N PRO A 97 -2.44 -10.38 17.69
CA PRO A 97 -1.63 -11.60 17.62
C PRO A 97 -0.85 -11.75 16.30
N LEU A 98 -1.42 -11.29 15.18
CA LEU A 98 -0.76 -11.34 13.87
C LEU A 98 0.44 -10.37 13.80
N TRP A 99 0.28 -9.16 14.35
CA TRP A 99 1.34 -8.16 14.38
C TRP A 99 2.51 -8.59 15.26
N LEU A 100 2.22 -9.05 16.47
CA LEU A 100 3.24 -9.51 17.43
C LEU A 100 4.00 -10.74 16.96
N LYS A 101 3.35 -11.68 16.25
CA LYS A 101 3.99 -12.94 15.83
C LYS A 101 4.71 -12.86 14.48
N ARG A 102 4.32 -11.95 13.58
CA ARG A 102 4.87 -11.90 12.21
C ARG A 102 5.46 -10.54 11.86
N LYS A 103 4.65 -9.47 11.91
CA LYS A 103 5.02 -8.19 11.29
C LYS A 103 6.10 -7.40 12.03
N LEU A 104 6.30 -7.64 13.33
CA LEU A 104 7.40 -6.99 14.07
C LEU A 104 8.75 -7.71 13.88
N TRP A 105 8.75 -8.94 13.37
CA TRP A 105 9.93 -9.79 13.23
C TRP A 105 10.35 -9.98 11.76
N ILE A 106 10.05 -8.99 10.92
CA ILE A 106 10.31 -9.06 9.47
C ILE A 106 11.80 -9.17 9.18
N LYS A 107 12.63 -8.48 9.96
CA LYS A 107 14.08 -8.54 9.80
C LYS A 107 14.60 -9.95 10.03
N GLU A 108 14.21 -10.57 11.14
CA GLU A 108 14.59 -11.94 11.51
C GLU A 108 14.06 -12.94 10.49
N LEU A 109 12.82 -12.76 10.03
CA LEU A 109 12.23 -13.60 9.00
C LEU A 109 13.02 -13.54 7.68
N ILE A 110 13.35 -12.32 7.20
CA ILE A 110 14.16 -12.14 5.99
C ILE A 110 15.52 -12.81 6.14
N LEU A 111 16.19 -12.66 7.30
CA LEU A 111 17.49 -13.30 7.54
C LEU A 111 17.40 -14.84 7.54
N ASN A 112 16.34 -15.40 8.12
CA ASN A 112 16.12 -16.84 8.14
C ASN A 112 15.85 -17.40 6.74
N GLU A 113 15.02 -16.71 5.95
CA GLU A 113 14.67 -17.13 4.59
C GLU A 113 15.83 -16.91 3.59
N LEU A 114 16.63 -15.86 3.78
CA LEU A 114 17.83 -15.58 2.96
C LEU A 114 19.09 -16.17 3.60
N SER A 115 19.12 -17.49 3.73
CA SER A 115 20.24 -18.21 4.33
C SER A 115 21.60 -17.81 3.72
N GLY A 116 22.50 -17.30 4.56
CA GLY A 116 23.84 -16.84 4.16
C GLY A 116 23.95 -15.35 3.84
N TYR A 117 22.84 -14.62 3.74
CA TYR A 117 22.87 -13.16 3.66
C TYR A 117 23.36 -12.55 4.98
N LYS A 118 24.32 -11.62 4.90
CA LYS A 118 24.88 -10.89 6.05
C LYS A 118 24.85 -9.38 5.88
N GLY A 119 24.28 -8.89 4.77
CA GLY A 119 24.23 -7.48 4.45
C GLY A 119 23.17 -6.72 5.27
N LYS A 120 23.01 -5.44 4.94
CA LYS A 120 22.07 -4.55 5.62
C LYS A 120 20.63 -4.79 5.13
N ILE A 121 19.67 -4.77 6.04
CA ILE A 121 18.24 -4.71 5.69
C ILE A 121 17.75 -3.29 5.98
N ILE A 122 17.14 -2.64 4.98
CA ILE A 122 16.54 -1.31 5.12
C ILE A 122 15.02 -1.37 4.97
N PHE A 123 14.35 -0.40 5.58
CA PHE A 123 12.90 -0.24 5.59
C PHE A 123 12.57 1.18 5.14
N PRO A 124 12.57 1.46 3.81
CA PRO A 124 12.07 2.72 3.27
C PRO A 124 10.59 2.94 3.64
N GLU A 125 10.13 4.18 3.49
CA GLU A 125 8.71 4.51 3.67
C GLU A 125 7.89 4.02 2.48
N HIS A 126 6.67 3.52 2.74
CA HIS A 126 5.79 2.91 1.73
C HIS A 126 5.55 3.83 0.53
N HIS A 127 5.16 5.08 0.78
CA HIS A 127 4.92 6.05 -0.29
C HIS A 127 6.21 6.51 -0.99
N TYR A 128 7.34 6.49 -0.30
CA TYR A 128 8.64 6.74 -0.93
C TYR A 128 8.99 5.58 -1.87
N SER A 129 8.73 4.33 -1.49
CA SER A 129 8.89 3.15 -2.33
C SER A 129 8.03 3.26 -3.60
N HIS A 130 6.76 3.70 -3.49
CA HIS A 130 5.90 3.96 -4.63
C HIS A 130 6.48 5.04 -5.56
N ALA A 131 6.88 6.19 -5.03
CA ALA A 131 7.48 7.27 -5.81
C ALA A 131 8.76 6.80 -6.52
N ALA A 132 9.63 6.09 -5.82
CA ALA A 132 10.87 5.52 -6.35
C ALA A 132 10.63 4.51 -7.48
N SER A 133 9.64 3.63 -7.33
CA SER A 133 9.30 2.65 -8.37
C SER A 133 8.73 3.26 -9.65
N CYS A 134 8.28 4.52 -9.60
CA CYS A 134 7.77 5.24 -10.75
C CYS A 134 8.84 6.16 -11.36
N PHE A 135 9.50 6.97 -10.53
CA PHE A 135 10.44 7.98 -10.99
C PHE A 135 11.73 7.40 -11.56
N TYR A 136 12.41 6.50 -10.83
CA TYR A 136 13.72 5.99 -11.26
C TYR A 136 13.71 5.18 -12.57
N PRO A 137 12.68 4.38 -12.90
CA PRO A 137 12.59 3.74 -14.21
C PRO A 137 11.95 4.64 -15.28
N SER A 138 11.49 5.84 -14.94
CA SER A 138 10.94 6.78 -15.93
C SER A 138 12.05 7.37 -16.80
N PRO A 139 11.75 7.83 -18.03
CA PRO A 139 12.76 8.45 -18.90
C PRO A 139 13.11 9.89 -18.50
N PHE A 140 12.57 10.40 -17.38
CA PHE A 140 12.70 11.80 -17.00
C PHE A 140 13.83 12.00 -15.98
N GLU A 141 14.74 12.93 -16.26
CA GLU A 141 15.74 13.37 -15.28
C GLU A 141 15.12 14.21 -14.15
N GLU A 142 14.03 14.91 -14.44
CA GLU A 142 13.26 15.70 -13.50
C GLU A 142 11.76 15.54 -13.76
N ALA A 143 10.99 15.22 -12.72
CA ALA A 143 9.53 15.07 -12.84
C ALA A 143 8.82 15.33 -11.51
N GLY A 144 7.61 15.87 -11.59
CA GLY A 144 6.66 15.81 -10.47
C GLY A 144 6.13 14.39 -10.31
N PHE A 145 6.00 13.91 -9.07
CA PHE A 145 5.34 12.64 -8.77
C PHE A 145 4.10 12.86 -7.92
N LEU A 146 3.13 11.96 -8.08
CA LEU A 146 1.93 11.85 -7.26
C LEU A 146 1.69 10.35 -6.99
N THR A 147 1.62 9.99 -5.72
CA THR A 147 1.21 8.65 -5.29
C THR A 147 -0.16 8.75 -4.62
N MET A 148 -1.07 7.86 -4.95
CA MET A 148 -2.41 7.77 -4.36
C MET A 148 -2.69 6.31 -4.04
N ASP A 149 -2.86 6.01 -2.75
CA ASP A 149 -3.03 4.64 -2.25
C ASP A 149 -4.17 4.57 -1.22
N GLY A 150 -4.55 3.37 -0.83
CA GLY A 150 -5.43 3.11 0.31
C GLY A 150 -4.83 3.72 1.58
N VAL A 151 -3.81 3.08 2.15
CA VAL A 151 -3.07 3.57 3.33
C VAL A 151 -1.68 2.92 3.43
N GLY A 152 -0.63 3.72 3.52
CA GLY A 152 0.72 3.29 3.92
C GLY A 152 0.90 3.21 5.45
N GLU A 153 2.01 3.75 5.95
CA GLU A 153 2.24 3.91 7.40
C GLU A 153 1.29 4.92 8.00
N TRP A 154 1.11 6.07 7.35
CA TRP A 154 0.13 7.12 7.68
C TRP A 154 -0.38 7.81 6.43
N THR A 155 0.53 8.02 5.49
CA THR A 155 0.28 8.64 4.20
C THR A 155 -0.72 7.81 3.38
N THR A 156 -1.56 8.50 2.64
CA THR A 156 -2.55 7.96 1.69
C THR A 156 -2.38 8.60 0.33
N THR A 157 -1.82 9.79 0.28
CA THR A 157 -1.42 10.49 -0.94
C THR A 157 -0.14 11.27 -0.65
N SER A 158 0.85 11.21 -1.54
CA SER A 158 2.04 12.05 -1.45
C SER A 158 2.41 12.60 -2.81
N PHE A 159 2.96 13.82 -2.84
CA PHE A 159 3.44 14.43 -4.06
C PHE A 159 4.76 15.18 -3.82
N GLY A 160 5.52 15.36 -4.88
CA GLY A 160 6.83 15.97 -4.79
C GLY A 160 7.55 16.01 -6.12
N ILE A 161 8.88 16.19 -6.05
CA ILE A 161 9.75 16.31 -7.21
C ILE A 161 10.82 15.22 -7.12
N GLY A 162 11.01 14.48 -8.22
CA GLY A 162 12.20 13.68 -8.46
C GLY A 162 13.16 14.44 -9.36
N GLN A 163 14.45 14.43 -9.02
CA GLN A 163 15.54 15.07 -9.76
C GLN A 163 16.80 14.20 -9.68
N GLY A 164 17.21 13.61 -10.80
CA GLY A 164 18.34 12.69 -10.90
C GLY A 164 18.24 11.54 -9.90
N ARG A 165 19.05 11.59 -8.83
CA ARG A 165 19.09 10.56 -7.77
C ARG A 165 18.34 10.96 -6.49
N SER A 166 17.61 12.07 -6.54
CA SER A 166 16.89 12.62 -5.39
C SER A 166 15.39 12.52 -5.59
N LEU A 167 14.68 12.18 -4.52
CA LEU A 167 13.22 12.28 -4.43
C LEU A 167 12.89 13.11 -3.20
N LYS A 168 12.20 14.23 -3.43
CA LYS A 168 11.75 15.13 -2.37
C LYS A 168 10.24 15.18 -2.32
N ILE A 169 9.67 14.66 -1.24
CA ILE A 169 8.24 14.84 -0.94
C ILE A 169 8.01 16.29 -0.52
N ILE A 170 7.06 16.96 -1.17
CA ILE A 170 6.66 18.35 -0.88
C ILE A 170 5.45 18.36 0.04
N GLY A 171 4.52 17.43 -0.17
CA GLY A 171 3.29 17.37 0.61
C GLY A 171 2.71 15.97 0.67
N GLU A 172 1.87 15.76 1.67
CA GLU A 172 1.18 14.51 1.90
C GLU A 172 -0.22 14.72 2.50
N ILE A 173 -1.11 13.78 2.21
CA ILE A 173 -2.39 13.61 2.89
C ILE A 173 -2.28 12.33 3.70
N LYS A 174 -2.74 12.39 4.94
CA LYS A 174 -2.70 11.28 5.88
C LYS A 174 -4.07 10.67 6.08
N PHE A 175 -4.04 9.41 6.49
CA PHE A 175 -5.18 8.71 7.06
C PHE A 175 -5.82 9.57 8.17
N PRO A 176 -7.16 9.72 8.21
CA PRO A 176 -8.17 8.86 7.57
C PRO A 176 -8.64 9.29 6.16
N HIS A 177 -8.03 10.33 5.58
CA HIS A 177 -8.46 10.87 4.29
C HIS A 177 -7.73 10.15 3.15
N SER A 178 -8.44 9.35 2.36
CA SER A 178 -7.84 8.58 1.26
C SER A 178 -8.82 8.44 0.09
N LEU A 179 -8.41 8.88 -1.10
CA LEU A 179 -9.19 8.63 -2.31
C LEU A 179 -9.23 7.14 -2.68
N GLY A 180 -8.19 6.38 -2.33
CA GLY A 180 -8.20 4.92 -2.44
C GLY A 180 -9.30 4.29 -1.58
N LEU A 181 -9.41 4.67 -0.31
CA LEU A 181 -10.47 4.17 0.57
C LEU A 181 -11.86 4.68 0.18
N LEU A 182 -11.98 5.90 -0.33
CA LEU A 182 -13.23 6.41 -0.91
C LEU A 182 -13.67 5.51 -2.09
N TYR A 183 -12.76 5.19 -2.99
CA TYR A 183 -13.04 4.35 -4.15
C TYR A 183 -13.38 2.91 -3.73
N SER A 184 -12.67 2.34 -2.76
CA SER A 184 -12.99 1.05 -2.16
C SER A 184 -14.33 1.06 -1.42
N ALA A 185 -14.77 2.20 -0.86
CA ALA A 185 -16.08 2.33 -0.24
C ALA A 185 -17.23 2.22 -1.26
N PHE A 186 -17.11 2.86 -2.43
CA PHE A 186 -18.05 2.66 -3.54
C PHE A 186 -17.99 1.24 -4.10
N THR A 187 -16.78 0.68 -4.24
CA THR A 187 -16.58 -0.70 -4.68
C THR A 187 -17.35 -1.67 -3.78
N TYR A 188 -17.20 -1.52 -2.46
CA TYR A 188 -17.94 -2.29 -1.46
C TYR A 188 -19.45 -2.05 -1.56
N PHE A 189 -19.89 -0.80 -1.66
CA PHE A 189 -21.31 -0.45 -1.73
C PHE A 189 -22.03 -1.03 -2.96
N CYS A 190 -21.34 -1.09 -4.10
CA CYS A 190 -21.84 -1.74 -5.32
C CYS A 190 -21.78 -3.28 -5.26
N GLY A 191 -21.44 -3.88 -4.12
CA GLY A 191 -21.42 -5.33 -3.93
C GLY A 191 -20.13 -6.02 -4.42
N PHE A 192 -19.10 -5.26 -4.81
CA PHE A 192 -17.82 -5.84 -5.21
C PHE A 192 -16.89 -6.07 -4.02
N ARG A 193 -15.97 -7.02 -4.19
CA ARG A 193 -14.98 -7.37 -3.17
C ARG A 193 -13.83 -6.34 -3.15
N VAL A 194 -13.61 -5.69 -2.02
CA VAL A 194 -12.49 -4.75 -1.79
C VAL A 194 -11.13 -5.42 -2.02
N ASN A 195 -10.15 -4.64 -2.49
CA ASN A 195 -8.80 -5.07 -2.91
C ASN A 195 -8.78 -6.04 -4.10
N SER A 196 -9.85 -6.08 -4.90
CA SER A 196 -9.96 -6.98 -6.06
C SER A 196 -11.07 -6.61 -7.04
N GLY A 197 -11.99 -5.73 -6.64
CA GLY A 197 -13.20 -5.37 -7.38
C GLY A 197 -13.16 -3.95 -7.93
N GLU A 198 -12.17 -3.16 -7.50
CA GLU A 198 -12.00 -1.76 -7.86
C GLU A 198 -11.91 -1.58 -9.39
N TYR A 199 -11.19 -2.47 -10.08
CA TYR A 199 -11.10 -2.43 -11.54
C TYR A 199 -12.44 -2.75 -12.23
N LYS A 200 -13.31 -3.55 -11.60
CA LYS A 200 -14.65 -3.85 -12.15
C LYS A 200 -15.52 -2.61 -12.08
N LEU A 201 -15.48 -1.90 -10.94
CA LEU A 201 -16.17 -0.63 -10.80
C LEU A 201 -15.65 0.39 -11.84
N MET A 202 -14.34 0.44 -12.06
CA MET A 202 -13.74 1.31 -13.09
C MET A 202 -14.21 0.94 -14.49
N GLY A 203 -14.26 -0.36 -14.80
CA GLY A 203 -14.75 -0.87 -16.09
C GLY A 203 -16.23 -0.56 -16.34
N LEU A 204 -17.03 -0.34 -15.30
CA LEU A 204 -18.43 0.08 -15.40
C LEU A 204 -18.60 1.60 -15.55
N ALA A 205 -17.60 2.40 -15.17
CA ALA A 205 -17.64 3.86 -15.23
C ALA A 205 -18.06 4.45 -16.60
N PRO A 206 -17.56 3.97 -17.77
CA PRO A 206 -17.96 4.53 -19.06
C PRO A 206 -19.42 4.25 -19.45
N TYR A 207 -20.12 3.35 -18.75
CA TYR A 207 -21.53 3.04 -18.97
C TYR A 207 -22.46 3.84 -18.06
N GLY A 208 -21.91 4.59 -17.10
CA GLY A 208 -22.67 5.36 -16.12
C GLY A 208 -22.92 6.81 -16.55
N GLU A 209 -23.82 7.46 -15.82
CA GLU A 209 -24.00 8.92 -15.87
C GLU A 209 -23.54 9.54 -14.54
N PRO A 210 -22.91 10.73 -14.56
CA PRO A 210 -22.35 11.39 -13.38
C PRO A 210 -23.41 12.03 -12.46
N ARG A 211 -24.48 11.31 -12.12
CA ARG A 211 -25.64 11.80 -11.36
C ARG A 211 -25.33 12.25 -9.93
N TYR A 212 -24.27 11.71 -9.33
CA TYR A 212 -23.94 11.92 -7.92
C TYR A 212 -22.73 12.84 -7.68
N VAL A 213 -22.17 13.47 -8.72
CA VAL A 213 -20.94 14.26 -8.58
C VAL A 213 -21.10 15.38 -7.56
N ASP A 214 -22.17 16.17 -7.66
CA ASP A 214 -22.41 17.29 -6.74
C ASP A 214 -22.71 16.81 -5.32
N LEU A 215 -23.40 15.68 -5.19
CA LEU A 215 -23.68 15.07 -3.89
C LEU A 215 -22.38 14.62 -3.20
N ILE A 216 -21.49 13.97 -3.94
CA ILE A 216 -20.19 13.50 -3.44
C ILE A 216 -19.31 14.69 -3.01
N LYS A 217 -19.23 15.73 -3.85
CA LYS A 217 -18.47 16.95 -3.54
C LYS A 217 -19.03 17.75 -2.36
N ARG A 218 -20.36 17.69 -2.14
CA ARG A 218 -20.98 18.38 -1.02
C ARG A 218 -20.87 17.61 0.29
N GLU A 219 -21.07 16.29 0.26
CA GLU A 219 -21.27 15.50 1.46
C GLU A 219 -20.06 14.67 1.87
N LEU A 220 -19.30 14.13 0.91
CA LEU A 220 -18.27 13.12 1.15
C LEU A 220 -16.85 13.67 1.08
N VAL A 221 -16.57 14.60 0.17
CA VAL A 221 -15.20 15.08 -0.11
C VAL A 221 -15.18 16.61 -0.22
N ASP A 222 -14.44 17.24 0.69
CA ASP A 222 -14.15 18.67 0.69
C ASP A 222 -12.79 18.89 0.00
N ILE A 223 -12.81 19.38 -1.23
CA ILE A 223 -11.63 19.65 -2.07
C ILE A 223 -11.26 21.13 -1.94
N LYS A 224 -10.01 21.43 -1.61
CA LYS A 224 -9.47 22.77 -1.42
C LYS A 224 -8.89 23.33 -2.72
N GLU A 225 -8.68 24.64 -2.75
CA GLU A 225 -8.13 25.36 -3.91
C GLU A 225 -6.72 24.87 -4.27
N ASP A 226 -5.93 24.43 -3.29
CA ASP A 226 -4.59 23.87 -3.47
C ASP A 226 -4.59 22.39 -3.92
N GLY A 227 -5.78 21.81 -4.17
CA GLY A 227 -5.95 20.41 -4.55
C GLY A 227 -5.91 19.42 -3.37
N SER A 228 -5.63 19.88 -2.14
CA SER A 228 -5.76 19.03 -0.96
C SER A 228 -7.24 18.69 -0.71
N PHE A 229 -7.50 17.58 -0.02
CA PHE A 229 -8.87 17.15 0.26
C PHE A 229 -9.03 16.58 1.65
N ARG A 230 -10.26 16.65 2.16
CA ARG A 230 -10.70 15.96 3.37
C ARG A 230 -11.97 15.17 3.11
N LEU A 231 -11.99 13.95 3.67
CA LEU A 231 -13.19 13.11 3.65
C LEU A 231 -14.07 13.38 4.87
N ASN A 232 -15.39 13.40 4.66
CA ASN A 232 -16.35 13.38 5.74
C ASN A 232 -16.45 11.96 6.31
N VAL A 233 -15.63 11.69 7.33
CA VAL A 233 -15.48 10.36 7.95
C VAL A 233 -16.77 9.78 8.53
N ASN A 234 -17.81 10.60 8.75
CA ASN A 234 -19.10 10.17 9.29
C ASN A 234 -19.85 9.19 8.38
N TYR A 235 -19.52 9.11 7.10
CA TYR A 235 -20.15 8.21 6.14
C TYR A 235 -19.42 6.86 6.02
N PHE A 236 -18.25 6.72 6.63
CA PHE A 236 -17.41 5.54 6.49
C PHE A 236 -17.40 4.69 7.76
N ASN A 237 -17.06 3.41 7.61
CA ASN A 237 -16.91 2.47 8.72
C ASN A 237 -15.51 1.84 8.79
N TYR A 238 -14.66 2.04 7.78
CA TYR A 238 -13.32 1.45 7.69
C TYR A 238 -12.35 1.89 8.81
N LEU A 239 -12.72 2.92 9.59
CA LEU A 239 -11.91 3.40 10.71
C LEU A 239 -11.92 2.44 11.90
N VAL A 240 -13.02 1.71 12.09
CA VAL A 240 -13.26 0.90 13.28
C VAL A 240 -13.96 -0.42 13.00
N GLY A 241 -14.81 -0.46 11.99
CA GLY A 241 -15.63 -1.61 11.65
C GLY A 241 -14.99 -2.52 10.60
N LEU A 242 -15.67 -3.64 10.36
CA LEU A 242 -15.27 -4.65 9.39
C LEU A 242 -15.81 -4.38 7.96
N THR A 243 -16.43 -3.21 7.74
CA THR A 243 -17.03 -2.80 6.46
C THR A 243 -16.50 -1.45 6.04
N MET A 244 -16.60 -1.11 4.74
CA MET A 244 -16.12 0.18 4.24
C MET A 244 -17.09 1.33 4.54
N THR A 245 -18.39 1.08 4.38
CA THR A 245 -19.46 2.08 4.49
C THR A 245 -20.38 1.80 5.68
N ASN A 246 -21.18 2.80 6.07
CA ASN A 246 -22.21 2.69 7.11
C ASN A 246 -23.61 3.05 6.58
N LYS A 247 -24.63 2.99 7.45
CA LYS A 247 -26.03 3.30 7.10
C LYS A 247 -26.24 4.71 6.55
N LYS A 248 -25.43 5.70 6.96
CA LYS A 248 -25.53 7.07 6.44
C LYS A 248 -25.11 7.12 4.97
N PHE A 249 -24.05 6.40 4.61
CA PHE A 249 -23.61 6.27 3.21
C PHE A 249 -24.66 5.58 2.36
N ALA A 250 -25.22 4.47 2.85
CA ALA A 250 -26.26 3.75 2.11
C ALA A 250 -27.47 4.65 1.82
N ARG A 251 -27.96 5.37 2.83
CA ARG A 251 -29.05 6.34 2.69
C ARG A 251 -28.75 7.43 1.67
N LEU A 252 -27.50 7.88 1.58
CA LEU A 252 -27.09 8.94 0.65
C LEU A 252 -27.28 8.55 -0.82
N PHE A 253 -27.12 7.27 -1.15
CA PHE A 253 -27.20 6.73 -2.51
C PHE A 253 -28.43 5.84 -2.74
N GLY A 254 -29.44 5.92 -1.88
CA GLY A 254 -30.67 5.14 -2.00
C GLY A 254 -30.52 3.64 -1.73
N GLY A 255 -29.43 3.23 -1.08
CA GLY A 255 -29.25 1.87 -0.57
C GLY A 255 -29.99 1.69 0.75
N GLY A 256 -30.89 0.70 0.80
CA GLY A 256 -31.61 0.23 1.99
C GLY A 256 -31.04 -1.09 2.49
#